data_AF-A0A8T1RYP1-F1
#
_entry.id   AF-A0A8T1RYP1-F1
#
_cell.length_a   1.000
_cell.length_b   1.000
_cell.length_c   1.000
_cell.angle_alpha   90.00
_cell.angle_beta   90.00
_cell.angle_gamma   90.00
#
_symmetry.space_group_name_H-M   'P 1'
#
loop_
_entity.id
_entity.type
_entity.pdbx_description
1 polymer ?
#
loop_
_entity_poly.entity_id
_entity_poly.type
_entity_poly.pdbx_seq_one_letter_code
_entity_poly.pdbx_strand_id
1 'polypeptide(L)'
;ERQKIVSEFQQLRQFLEEQERLLLAHLEKLDEELVKIQNENITQLSEEISRLSELISELEGKCQKPASEFLQDVRSTLNRCEKGKFQQPEEISPELEEQVSDFSQKTIVLLETLRKFKGT
;
A
#
# COMPACT_ATOMS: atom_id res chain seq x y z
N GLU A 1 -50.99 7.21 10.03
CA GLU A 1 -49.88 8.17 9.78
C GLU A 1 -48.81 8.22 10.86
N ARG A 2 -49.03 8.76 12.07
CA ARG A 2 -47.95 8.91 13.08
C ARG A 2 -47.15 7.62 13.36
N GLN A 3 -47.83 6.50 13.60
CA GLN A 3 -47.18 5.21 13.86
C GLN A 3 -46.38 4.69 12.66
N LYS A 4 -46.90 4.94 11.45
CA LYS A 4 -46.21 4.57 10.20
C LYS A 4 -44.90 5.34 10.07
N ILE A 5 -44.92 6.66 10.27
CA ILE A 5 -43.71 7.50 10.24
C ILE A 5 -42.68 6.98 11.25
N VAL A 6 -43.08 6.70 12.49
CA VAL A 6 -42.17 6.16 13.52
C VAL A 6 -41.55 4.83 13.08
N SER A 7 -42.36 3.91 12.53
CA SER A 7 -41.90 2.61 12.06
C SER A 7 -40.91 2.72 10.89
N GLU A 8 -41.23 3.53 9.87
CA GLU A 8 -40.35 3.74 8.72
C GLU A 8 -38.99 4.32 9.13
N PHE A 9 -38.99 5.29 10.06
CA PHE A 9 -37.74 5.85 10.59
C PHE A 9 -36.95 4.87 11.46
N GLN A 10 -37.62 3.95 12.17
CA GLN A 10 -36.94 2.88 12.90
C GLN A 10 -36.23 1.93 11.93
N GLN A 11 -36.92 1.49 10.88
CA GLN A 11 -36.35 0.64 9.84
C GLN A 11 -35.19 1.33 9.12
N LEU A 12 -35.35 2.60 8.77
CA LEU A 12 -34.30 3.38 8.12
C LEU A 12 -33.03 3.49 9.00
N ARG A 13 -33.18 3.72 10.31
CA ARG A 13 -32.01 3.74 11.22
C ARG A 13 -31.27 2.42 11.26
N GLN A 14 -31.99 1.31 11.42
CA GLN A 14 -31.39 -0.03 11.42
C GLN A 14 -30.69 -0.34 10.09
N PHE A 15 -31.32 0.03 8.97
CA PHE A 15 -30.71 -0.11 7.65
C PHE A 15 -29.42 0.69 7.53
N LEU A 16 -29.43 1.97 7.94
CA LEU A 16 -28.25 2.83 7.87
C LEU A 16 -27.11 2.32 8.76
N GLU A 17 -27.41 1.86 9.97
CA GLU A 17 -26.41 1.25 10.87
C GLU A 17 -25.74 0.02 10.23
N GLU A 18 -26.53 -0.84 9.58
CA GLU A 18 -25.97 -2.00 8.88
C GLU A 18 -25.16 -1.59 7.64
N GLN A 19 -25.62 -0.61 6.86
CA GLN A 19 -24.87 -0.10 5.71
C GLN A 19 -23.55 0.57 6.13
N GLU A 20 -23.55 1.34 7.21
CA GLU A 20 -22.33 1.93 7.78
C GLU A 20 -21.32 0.85 8.15
N ARG A 21 -21.76 -0.19 8.88
CA ARG A 21 -20.89 -1.31 9.26
C ARG A 21 -20.30 -2.02 8.05
N LEU A 22 -21.10 -2.30 7.03
CA LEU A 22 -20.65 -2.98 5.81
C LEU A 22 -19.65 -2.13 5.01
N LEU A 23 -19.90 -0.81 4.89
CA LEU A 23 -18.99 0.10 4.22
C LEU A 23 -17.65 0.20 4.94
N LEU A 24 -17.66 0.31 6.26
CA LEU A 24 -16.44 0.36 7.07
C LEU A 24 -15.65 -0.94 6.98
N ALA A 25 -16.31 -2.09 7.07
CA ALA A 25 -15.63 -3.39 6.93
C ALA A 25 -14.98 -3.58 5.56
N HIS A 26 -15.64 -3.11 4.50
CA HIS A 26 -15.06 -3.17 3.16
C HIS A 26 -13.90 -2.16 2.98
N LEU A 27 -13.99 -0.97 3.60
CA LEU A 27 -12.89 -0.01 3.61
C LEU A 27 -11.68 -0.55 4.38
N GLU A 28 -11.89 -1.17 5.54
CA GLU A 28 -10.82 -1.82 6.32
C GLU A 28 -10.09 -2.88 5.50
N LYS A 29 -10.83 -3.73 4.77
CA LYS A 29 -10.23 -4.72 3.87
C LYS A 29 -9.36 -4.08 2.77
N LEU A 30 -9.81 -2.95 2.23
CA LEU A 30 -9.08 -2.21 1.21
C LEU A 30 -7.79 -1.62 1.77
N ASP A 31 -7.85 -1.04 2.97
CA ASP A 31 -6.69 -0.51 3.69
C ASP A 31 -5.68 -1.62 4.02
N GLU A 32 -6.15 -2.79 4.47
CA GLU A 32 -5.29 -3.96 4.74
C GLU A 32 -4.54 -4.42 3.49
N GLU A 33 -5.22 -4.50 2.34
CA GLU A 33 -4.61 -4.88 1.06
C GLU A 33 -3.53 -3.87 0.63
N LEU A 34 -3.81 -2.57 0.75
CA LEU A 34 -2.84 -1.51 0.43
C LEU A 34 -1.63 -1.54 1.36
N VAL A 35 -1.85 -1.67 2.66
CA VAL A 35 -0.77 -1.78 3.66
C VAL A 35 0.08 -3.02 3.42
N LYS A 36 -0.53 -4.13 3.00
CA LYS A 36 0.20 -5.35 2.66
C LYS A 36 1.17 -5.11 1.49
N ILE A 37 0.69 -4.54 0.37
CA ILE A 37 1.53 -4.22 -0.79
C ILE A 37 2.67 -3.28 -0.39
N GLN A 38 2.39 -2.26 0.40
CA GLN A 38 3.40 -1.32 0.89
C GLN A 38 4.46 -2.02 1.75
N ASN A 39 4.06 -2.90 2.67
CA ASN A 39 5.00 -3.63 3.52
C ASN A 39 5.88 -4.59 2.72
N GLU A 40 5.30 -5.32 1.76
CA GLU A 40 6.05 -6.21 0.87
C GLU A 40 7.10 -5.43 0.07
N ASN A 41 6.72 -4.26 -0.47
CA ASN A 41 7.65 -3.36 -1.14
C ASN A 41 8.75 -2.82 -0.23
N ILE A 42 8.40 -2.42 0.99
CA ILE A 42 9.39 -1.94 1.98
C ILE A 42 10.39 -3.05 2.31
N THR A 43 9.93 -4.29 2.51
CA THR A 43 10.80 -5.43 2.77
C THR A 43 11.74 -5.69 1.59
N GLN A 44 11.23 -5.76 0.36
CA GLN A 44 12.04 -5.97 -0.84
C GLN A 44 13.09 -4.87 -1.03
N LEU A 45 12.68 -3.60 -0.89
CA LEU A 45 13.60 -2.46 -1.00
C LEU A 45 14.66 -2.48 0.10
N SER A 46 14.30 -2.86 1.32
CA SER A 46 15.25 -2.95 2.45
C SER A 46 16.30 -4.04 2.22
N GLU A 47 15.91 -5.18 1.65
CA GLU A 47 16.83 -6.26 1.27
C GLU A 47 17.79 -5.80 0.17
N GLU A 48 17.30 -5.13 -0.87
CA GLU A 48 18.14 -4.59 -1.94
C GLU A 48 19.10 -3.50 -1.43
N ILE A 49 18.63 -2.59 -0.56
CA ILE A 49 19.49 -1.58 0.08
C ILE A 49 20.59 -2.26 0.90
N SER A 50 20.25 -3.30 1.67
CA SER A 50 21.22 -4.03 2.49
C SER A 50 22.27 -4.71 1.62
N ARG A 51 21.83 -5.42 0.57
CA ARG A 51 22.70 -6.06 -0.42
C ARG A 51 23.64 -5.06 -1.10
N LEU A 52 23.14 -3.91 -1.53
CA LEU A 52 23.96 -2.87 -2.15
C LEU A 52 24.96 -2.27 -1.15
N SER A 53 24.54 -2.06 0.09
CA SER A 53 25.42 -1.53 1.16
C SER A 53 26.57 -2.49 1.48
N GLU A 54 26.31 -3.80 1.48
CA GLU A 54 27.36 -4.83 1.62
C GLU A 54 28.35 -4.79 0.45
N LEU A 55 27.85 -4.67 -0.80
CA LEU A 55 28.71 -4.58 -1.98
C LEU A 55 29.57 -3.32 -1.98
N ILE A 56 29.01 -2.17 -1.59
CA ILE A 56 29.75 -0.93 -1.43
C ILE A 56 30.86 -1.10 -0.39
N SER A 57 30.51 -1.64 0.79
CA SER A 57 31.47 -1.85 1.89
C SER A 57 32.59 -2.81 1.49
N GLU A 58 32.28 -3.87 0.75
CA GLU A 58 33.28 -4.80 0.22
C GLU A 58 34.24 -4.09 -0.75
N LEU A 59 33.70 -3.30 -1.69
CA LEU A 59 34.49 -2.57 -2.67
C LEU A 59 35.38 -1.53 -2.02
N GLU A 60 34.85 -0.75 -1.07
CA GLU A 60 35.62 0.21 -0.27
C GLU A 60 36.76 -0.48 0.47
N GLY A 61 36.49 -1.61 1.13
CA GLY A 61 37.51 -2.40 1.82
C GLY A 61 38.58 -2.95 0.89
N LYS A 62 38.20 -3.40 -0.33
CA LYS A 62 39.17 -3.85 -1.34
C LYS A 62 40.03 -2.71 -1.88
N CYS A 63 39.47 -1.53 -2.11
CA CYS A 63 40.20 -0.35 -2.60
C CYS A 63 41.29 0.13 -1.64
N GLN A 64 41.20 -0.18 -0.34
CA GLN A 64 42.23 0.15 0.64
C GLN A 64 43.40 -0.84 0.67
N LYS A 65 43.31 -1.97 -0.03
CA LYS A 65 44.33 -3.03 -0.01
C LYS A 65 45.47 -2.76 -1.02
N PRO A 66 46.66 -3.37 -0.82
CA PRO A 66 47.73 -3.32 -1.82
C PRO A 66 47.30 -3.90 -3.16
N ALA A 67 47.92 -3.44 -4.26
CA ALA A 67 47.57 -3.82 -5.63
C ALA A 67 47.54 -5.34 -5.88
N SER A 68 48.42 -6.11 -5.24
CA SER A 68 48.47 -7.58 -5.36
C SER A 68 47.23 -8.26 -4.78
N GLU A 69 46.68 -7.76 -3.68
CA GLU A 69 45.45 -8.28 -3.06
C GLU A 69 44.19 -7.74 -3.74
N PHE A 70 44.22 -6.48 -4.18
CA PHE A 70 43.11 -5.86 -4.90
C PHE A 70 42.77 -6.62 -6.19
N LEU A 71 43.80 -6.99 -6.96
CA LEU A 71 43.65 -7.73 -8.22
C LEU A 71 43.22 -9.18 -7.99
N GLN A 72 43.38 -9.71 -6.77
CA GLN A 72 42.90 -11.04 -6.41
C GLN A 72 41.36 -11.03 -6.41
N ASP A 73 40.78 -11.97 -7.15
CA ASP A 73 39.32 -12.15 -7.25
C ASP A 73 38.55 -10.94 -7.81
N VAL A 74 39.21 -10.01 -8.51
CA VAL A 74 38.55 -8.80 -9.08
C VAL A 74 37.40 -9.16 -10.04
N ARG A 75 37.57 -10.24 -10.80
CA ARG A 75 36.56 -10.74 -11.74
C ARG A 75 35.32 -11.27 -11.02
N SER A 76 35.47 -11.92 -9.86
CA SER A 76 34.33 -12.45 -9.12
C SER A 76 33.55 -11.34 -8.42
N THR A 77 34.24 -10.34 -7.87
CA THR A 77 33.62 -9.12 -7.32
C THR A 77 32.85 -8.37 -8.40
N LEU A 78 33.46 -8.12 -9.57
CA LEU A 78 32.78 -7.46 -10.69
C LEU A 78 31.53 -8.23 -11.14
N ASN A 79 31.63 -9.55 -11.29
CA ASN A 79 30.48 -10.39 -11.61
C ASN A 79 29.36 -10.30 -10.56
N ARG A 80 29.67 -10.10 -9.27
CA ARG A 80 28.68 -9.96 -8.20
C ARG A 80 28.04 -8.57 -8.20
N CYS A 81 28.78 -7.52 -8.55
CA CYS A 81 28.24 -6.18 -8.76
C CYS A 81 27.27 -6.14 -9.95
N GLU A 82 27.61 -6.82 -11.05
CA GLU A 82 26.76 -6.94 -12.24
C GLU A 82 25.56 -7.88 -12.01
N LYS A 83 25.73 -8.92 -11.17
CA LYS A 83 24.64 -9.81 -10.76
C LYS A 83 23.79 -9.14 -9.68
N GLY A 84 22.84 -8.34 -10.13
CA GLY A 84 21.76 -7.78 -9.33
C GLY A 84 20.68 -7.25 -10.23
N LYS A 85 19.58 -7.99 -10.38
CA LYS A 85 18.40 -7.39 -10.99
C LYS A 85 17.65 -6.71 -9.86
N PHE A 86 17.62 -5.38 -9.89
CA PHE A 86 16.66 -4.63 -9.10
C PHE A 86 15.27 -5.13 -9.49
N GLN A 87 14.57 -5.73 -8.53
CA GLN A 87 13.16 -6.03 -8.68
C GLN A 87 12.43 -4.71 -8.48
N GLN A 88 11.61 -4.29 -9.45
CA GLN A 88 10.77 -3.13 -9.26
C GLN A 88 9.76 -3.43 -8.13
N PRO A 89 9.47 -2.45 -7.26
CA PRO A 89 8.38 -2.59 -6.30
C PRO A 89 7.08 -2.94 -7.01
N GLU A 90 6.24 -3.71 -6.34
CA GLU A 90 4.90 -4.01 -6.79
C GLU A 90 4.07 -2.73 -6.83
N GLU A 91 3.49 -2.43 -7.99
CA GLU A 91 2.61 -1.29 -8.17
C GLU A 91 1.19 -1.65 -7.71
N ILE A 92 0.46 -0.65 -7.23
CA ILE A 92 -0.97 -0.81 -6.94
C ILE A 92 -1.67 -1.15 -8.26
N SER A 93 -2.51 -2.18 -8.27
CA SER A 93 -3.20 -2.57 -9.49
C SER A 93 -4.26 -1.52 -9.87
N PRO A 94 -4.53 -1.30 -11.17
CA PRO A 94 -5.56 -0.36 -11.62
C PRO A 94 -6.94 -0.65 -11.01
N GLU A 95 -7.25 -1.93 -10.79
CA GLU A 95 -8.51 -2.36 -10.17
C GLU A 95 -8.61 -1.90 -8.71
N LEU A 96 -7.49 -1.92 -7.97
CA LEU A 96 -7.45 -1.49 -6.58
C LEU A 96 -7.54 0.04 -6.47
N GLU A 97 -6.89 0.77 -7.39
CA GLU A 97 -7.04 2.22 -7.51
C GLU A 97 -8.49 2.63 -7.83
N GLU A 98 -9.16 1.92 -8.74
CA GLU A 98 -10.57 2.13 -9.06
C GLU A 98 -11.46 1.93 -7.83
N GLN A 99 -11.23 0.89 -7.04
CA GLN A 99 -11.99 0.63 -5.81
C GLN A 99 -11.85 1.77 -4.78
N VAL A 100 -10.64 2.32 -4.60
CA VAL A 100 -10.39 3.48 -3.71
C VAL A 100 -11.14 4.72 -4.21
N SER A 101 -11.10 4.97 -5.52
CA SER A 101 -11.82 6.07 -6.15
C SER A 101 -13.34 5.93 -5.95
N ASP A 102 -13.88 4.74 -6.17
CA ASP A 102 -15.29 4.42 -5.98
C ASP A 102 -15.75 4.67 -4.54
N PHE A 103 -14.93 4.32 -3.55
CA PHE A 103 -15.22 4.60 -2.15
C PHE A 103 -15.27 6.09 -1.84
N SER A 104 -14.34 6.85 -2.41
CA SER A 104 -14.31 8.31 -2.28
C SER A 104 -15.59 8.93 -2.87
N GLN A 105 -16.01 8.48 -4.05
CA GLN A 105 -17.24 8.95 -4.69
C GLN A 105 -18.50 8.57 -3.89
N LYS A 106 -18.58 7.34 -3.37
CA LYS A 106 -19.67 6.90 -2.49
C LYS A 106 -19.80 7.79 -1.25
N THR A 107 -18.66 8.14 -0.64
CA THR A 107 -18.63 9.03 0.54
C THR A 107 -19.14 10.43 0.21
N ILE A 108 -18.75 10.99 -0.93
CA ILE A 108 -19.25 12.29 -1.40
C ILE A 108 -20.77 12.25 -1.57
N VAL A 109 -21.29 11.24 -2.28
CA VAL A 109 -22.73 11.09 -2.53
C VAL A 109 -23.51 10.93 -1.22
N LEU A 110 -23.00 10.18 -0.26
CA LEU A 110 -23.59 10.02 1.07
C LEU A 110 -23.71 11.39 1.79
N LEU A 111 -22.61 12.15 1.82
CA LEU A 111 -22.58 13.47 2.47
C LEU A 111 -23.54 14.47 1.81
N GLU A 112 -23.61 14.49 0.47
CA GLU A 112 -24.56 15.33 -0.25
C GLU A 112 -26.02 14.97 0.03
N THR A 113 -26.32 13.67 0.08
CA THR A 113 -27.66 13.17 0.37
C THR A 113 -28.10 13.55 1.78
N LEU A 114 -27.20 13.42 2.76
CA LEU A 114 -27.43 13.85 4.14
C LEU A 114 -27.66 15.37 4.24
N ARG A 115 -26.91 16.17 3.48
CA ARG A 115 -27.09 17.63 3.43
C ARG A 115 -28.48 18.00 2.91
N LYS A 116 -28.88 17.41 1.78
CA LYS A 116 -30.22 17.61 1.18
C LYS A 116 -31.32 17.23 2.17
N PHE A 117 -31.17 16.11 2.87
CA PHE A 117 -32.15 15.65 3.85
C PHE A 117 -32.27 16.57 5.08
N LYS A 118 -31.16 17.18 5.51
CA LYS A 118 -31.13 18.13 6.64
C LYS A 118 -31.75 19.50 6.32
N GLY A 119 -32.11 19.78 5.06
CA GLY A 119 -32.79 21.00 4.67
C GLY A 119 -31.91 22.26 4.70
N THR A 120 -30.63 22.13 4.35
CA THR A 120 -29.70 23.27 4.13
C THR A 120 -29.10 23.20 2.74
#